data_AF-A0A931V0V8-F1
#
_entry.id   AF-A0A931V0V8-F1
#
_cell.length_a   1.000
_cell.length_b   1.000
_cell.length_c   1.000
_cell.angle_alpha   90.00
_cell.angle_beta   90.00
_cell.angle_gamma   90.00
#
_symmetry.space_group_name_H-M   'P 1'
#
loop_
_entity.id
_entity.type
_entity.pdbx_description
1 polymer ?
#
loop_
_entity_poly.entity_id
_entity_poly.type
_entity_poly.pdbx_seq_one_letter_code
_entity_poly.pdbx_strand_id
1 'polypeptide(L)'
;MPRAPRSIAAAVITLAIAAVPLAGCATYEQELQRAEEHFTHDEHEKSLATLRALEEDWSSLSTRDRARYCYLRGMTDYRIGFKADARHWLAIALEIDRESPGALAPSEKQVVEEKLGELNQVVWAGDVLPTEEPPGTKAPKKVTTTKPEGEEGAAEPAEKKEEADDSPKPKKKKSAD
;
A
#
# COMPACT_ATOMS: atom_id res chain seq x y z
N MET A 1 -84.40 -16.05 17.41
CA MET A 1 -83.38 -15.27 18.15
C MET A 1 -82.60 -16.27 18.99
N PRO A 2 -81.25 -16.33 19.01
CA PRO A 2 -80.27 -15.24 19.05
C PRO A 2 -79.10 -15.37 18.03
N ARG A 3 -78.09 -14.52 18.24
CA ARG A 3 -77.10 -13.90 17.35
C ARG A 3 -75.91 -14.77 16.92
N ALA A 4 -75.35 -14.45 15.75
CA ALA A 4 -73.98 -14.78 15.36
C ALA A 4 -72.94 -13.97 16.16
N PRO A 5 -71.69 -14.46 16.22
CA PRO A 5 -70.57 -13.56 15.91
C PRO A 5 -69.65 -14.11 14.82
N ARG A 6 -69.36 -13.21 13.88
CA ARG A 6 -68.29 -13.28 12.90
C ARG A 6 -66.92 -13.16 13.59
N SER A 7 -65.88 -13.55 12.86
CA SER A 7 -64.48 -13.15 13.04
C SER A 7 -63.61 -14.06 13.92
N ILE A 8 -63.12 -15.15 13.32
CA ILE A 8 -61.80 -15.72 13.65
C ILE A 8 -60.88 -15.21 12.54
N ALA A 9 -60.41 -13.96 12.69
CA ALA A 9 -59.07 -13.71 13.19
C ALA A 9 -58.01 -13.99 12.11
N ALA A 10 -57.96 -13.06 11.15
CA ALA A 10 -56.76 -12.75 10.41
C ALA A 10 -55.66 -12.34 11.40
N ALA A 11 -54.79 -13.27 11.78
CA ALA A 11 -53.63 -12.99 12.63
C ALA A 11 -52.59 -14.13 12.54
N VAL A 12 -52.06 -14.41 11.35
CA VAL A 12 -50.89 -15.31 11.20
C VAL A 12 -49.74 -14.64 10.43
N ILE A 13 -49.87 -13.37 10.04
CA ILE A 13 -48.86 -12.66 9.24
C ILE A 13 -48.26 -11.50 10.05
N THR A 14 -47.63 -11.78 11.19
CA THR A 14 -46.84 -10.77 11.94
C THR A 14 -45.86 -11.44 12.91
N LEU A 15 -45.09 -12.45 12.48
CA LEU A 15 -44.01 -12.97 13.30
C LEU A 15 -42.92 -13.67 12.47
N ALA A 16 -42.21 -12.93 11.62
CA ALA A 16 -41.01 -13.46 10.94
C ALA A 16 -40.01 -12.38 10.49
N ILE A 17 -39.99 -11.20 11.11
CA ILE A 17 -38.99 -10.16 10.82
C ILE A 17 -38.49 -9.55 12.13
N ALA A 18 -37.78 -10.34 12.93
CA ALA A 18 -37.06 -9.84 14.10
C ALA A 18 -35.91 -10.80 14.45
N ALA A 19 -34.97 -10.97 13.51
CA ALA A 19 -33.69 -11.60 13.79
C ALA A 19 -32.65 -11.05 12.80
N VAL A 20 -32.36 -9.75 12.91
CA VAL A 20 -31.09 -9.20 12.40
C VAL A 20 -30.14 -9.26 13.59
N PRO A 21 -29.22 -10.23 13.68
CA PRO A 21 -28.29 -10.29 14.79
C PRO A 21 -27.23 -9.20 14.62
N LEU A 22 -26.76 -8.69 15.74
CA LEU A 22 -25.61 -7.80 15.92
C LEU A 22 -24.29 -8.54 15.58
N ALA A 23 -24.16 -9.00 14.33
CA ALA A 23 -23.07 -9.87 13.87
C ALA A 23 -21.87 -9.13 13.25
N GLY A 24 -21.79 -7.80 13.38
CA GLY A 24 -20.79 -7.00 12.66
C GLY A 24 -19.34 -7.32 13.06
N CYS A 25 -19.03 -7.44 14.35
CA CYS A 25 -17.63 -7.57 14.78
C CYS A 25 -16.98 -8.90 14.38
N ALA A 26 -17.74 -10.00 14.32
CA ALA A 26 -17.21 -11.31 13.92
C ALA A 26 -17.05 -11.43 12.39
N THR A 27 -17.78 -10.63 11.61
CA THR A 27 -17.69 -10.66 10.14
C THR A 27 -16.48 -9.90 9.62
N TYR A 28 -16.06 -8.80 10.26
CA TYR A 28 -14.92 -8.01 9.79
C TYR A 28 -13.58 -8.75 9.89
N GLU A 29 -13.32 -9.43 11.02
CA GLU A 29 -12.13 -10.28 11.16
C GLU A 29 -12.14 -11.42 10.13
N GLN A 30 -13.31 -12.01 9.88
CA GLN A 30 -13.49 -13.06 8.86
C GLN A 30 -13.26 -12.53 7.43
N GLU A 31 -13.73 -11.32 7.13
CA GLU A 31 -13.49 -10.65 5.84
C GLU A 31 -12.01 -10.31 5.65
N LEU A 32 -11.34 -9.84 6.71
CA LEU A 32 -9.90 -9.61 6.69
C LEU A 32 -9.12 -10.91 6.43
N GLN A 33 -9.51 -12.01 7.08
CA GLN A 33 -8.91 -13.33 6.84
C GLN A 33 -9.16 -13.80 5.40
N ARG A 34 -10.35 -13.57 4.84
CA ARG A 34 -10.64 -13.89 3.43
C ARG A 34 -9.79 -13.06 2.47
N ALA A 35 -9.62 -11.77 2.73
CA ALA A 35 -8.77 -10.90 1.93
C ALA A 35 -7.32 -11.39 1.93
N GLU A 36 -6.81 -11.78 3.10
CA GLU A 36 -5.47 -12.36 3.22
C GLU A 36 -5.33 -13.66 2.44
N GLU A 37 -6.34 -14.55 2.49
CA GLU A 37 -6.33 -15.78 1.70
C GLU A 37 -6.19 -15.44 0.21
N HIS A 38 -7.02 -14.55 -0.33
CA HIS A 38 -6.88 -14.07 -1.71
C HIS A 38 -5.48 -13.48 -1.99
N PHE A 39 -4.92 -12.70 -1.07
CA PHE A 39 -3.59 -12.13 -1.22
C PHE A 39 -2.49 -13.19 -1.30
N THR A 40 -2.54 -14.20 -0.44
CA THR A 40 -1.55 -15.31 -0.41
C THR A 40 -1.66 -16.23 -1.63
N HIS A 41 -2.82 -16.26 -2.28
CA HIS A 41 -3.06 -16.98 -3.53
C HIS A 41 -2.76 -16.14 -4.80
N ASP A 42 -2.09 -14.99 -4.65
CA ASP A 42 -1.80 -14.03 -5.74
C ASP A 42 -3.06 -13.49 -6.46
N GLU A 43 -4.24 -13.62 -5.83
CA GLU A 43 -5.53 -13.10 -6.34
C GLU A 43 -5.73 -11.63 -5.89
N HIS A 44 -4.78 -10.76 -6.23
CA HIS A 44 -4.70 -9.39 -5.71
C HIS A 44 -5.97 -8.55 -5.98
N GLU A 45 -6.61 -8.72 -7.14
CA GLU A 45 -7.87 -8.04 -7.46
C GLU A 45 -9.03 -8.46 -6.54
N LYS A 46 -9.09 -9.74 -6.16
CA LYS A 46 -10.11 -10.25 -5.23
C LYS A 46 -9.84 -9.83 -3.79
N SER A 47 -8.56 -9.84 -3.40
CA SER A 47 -8.11 -9.25 -2.14
C SER A 47 -8.55 -7.80 -2.05
N LEU A 48 -8.25 -7.00 -3.09
CA LEU A 48 -8.61 -5.60 -3.19
C LEU A 48 -10.12 -5.38 -3.07
N ALA A 49 -10.93 -6.16 -3.79
CA ALA A 49 -12.38 -6.07 -3.71
C ALA A 49 -12.90 -6.34 -2.29
N THR A 50 -12.34 -7.33 -1.60
CA THR A 50 -12.71 -7.66 -0.21
C THR A 50 -12.28 -6.55 0.75
N LEU A 51 -11.07 -6.00 0.60
CA LEU A 51 -10.57 -4.93 1.46
C LEU A 51 -11.34 -3.62 1.28
N ARG A 52 -11.77 -3.29 0.06
CA ARG A 52 -12.61 -2.10 -0.19
C ARG A 52 -14.01 -2.23 0.43
N ALA A 53 -14.57 -3.43 0.51
CA ALA A 53 -15.83 -3.65 1.23
C ALA A 53 -15.67 -3.41 2.75
N LEU A 54 -14.49 -3.73 3.29
CA LEU A 54 -14.14 -3.55 4.70
C LEU A 54 -13.77 -2.08 5.06
N GLU A 55 -13.53 -1.22 4.06
CA GLU A 55 -12.97 0.13 4.23
C GLU A 55 -13.88 1.10 5.00
N GLU A 56 -15.19 0.89 5.03
CA GLU A 56 -16.09 1.76 5.81
C GLU A 56 -15.92 1.54 7.33
N ASP A 57 -15.66 0.29 7.73
CA ASP A 57 -15.70 -0.14 9.13
C ASP A 57 -14.36 -0.66 9.68
N TRP A 58 -13.25 -0.54 8.93
CA TRP A 58 -11.95 -1.06 9.39
C TRP A 58 -11.49 -0.46 10.73
N SER A 59 -11.95 0.74 11.09
CA SER A 59 -11.63 1.36 12.38
C SER A 59 -12.19 0.61 13.60
N SER A 60 -13.23 -0.21 13.38
CA SER A 60 -13.84 -1.07 14.40
C SER A 60 -13.00 -2.31 14.75
N LEU A 61 -12.03 -2.66 13.89
CA LEU A 61 -11.10 -3.76 14.12
C LEU A 61 -10.19 -3.50 15.33
N SER A 62 -9.65 -4.59 15.89
CA SER A 62 -8.61 -4.52 16.92
C SER A 62 -7.38 -3.76 16.39
N THR A 63 -6.57 -3.16 17.26
CA THR A 63 -5.36 -2.43 16.82
C THR A 63 -4.45 -3.29 15.95
N ARG A 64 -4.31 -4.58 16.27
CA ARG A 64 -3.53 -5.54 15.50
C ARG A 64 -4.14 -5.77 14.12
N ASP A 65 -5.45 -6.00 14.05
CA ASP A 65 -6.14 -6.24 12.78
C ASP A 65 -6.22 -4.99 11.91
N ARG A 66 -6.27 -3.79 12.50
CA ARG A 66 -6.12 -2.53 11.78
C ARG A 66 -4.75 -2.41 11.12
N ALA A 67 -3.68 -2.75 11.84
CA ALA A 67 -2.33 -2.75 11.27
C ALA A 67 -2.23 -3.75 10.12
N ARG A 68 -2.79 -4.95 10.31
CA ARG A 68 -2.83 -6.02 9.30
C ARG A 68 -3.64 -5.64 8.07
N TYR A 69 -4.81 -5.02 8.27
CA TYR A 69 -5.64 -4.46 7.20
C TYR A 69 -4.85 -3.45 6.37
N CYS A 70 -4.21 -2.47 7.02
CA CYS A 70 -3.43 -1.44 6.33
C CYS A 70 -2.24 -2.04 5.58
N TYR A 71 -1.57 -3.04 6.16
CA TYR A 71 -0.50 -3.79 5.51
C TYR A 71 -1.00 -4.50 4.25
N LEU A 72 -2.08 -5.29 4.35
CA LEU A 72 -2.64 -6.03 3.23
C LEU A 72 -3.16 -5.09 2.13
N ARG A 73 -3.84 -4.00 2.51
CA ARG A 73 -4.34 -2.97 1.60
C ARG A 73 -3.18 -2.34 0.82
N GLY A 74 -2.14 -1.90 1.53
CA GLY A 74 -0.97 -1.28 0.91
C GLY A 74 -0.15 -2.23 0.04
N MET A 75 0.07 -3.47 0.47
CA MET A 75 0.77 -4.47 -0.32
C MET A 75 -0.03 -4.94 -1.54
N THR A 76 -1.35 -5.02 -1.43
CA THR A 76 -2.23 -5.32 -2.56
C THR A 76 -2.16 -4.21 -3.60
N ASP A 77 -2.26 -2.95 -3.17
CA ASP A 77 -2.10 -1.78 -4.05
C ASP A 77 -0.71 -1.74 -4.70
N TYR A 78 0.34 -2.06 -3.94
CA TYR A 78 1.71 -2.14 -4.46
C TYR A 78 1.83 -3.18 -5.57
N ARG A 79 1.24 -4.37 -5.39
CA ARG A 79 1.26 -5.48 -6.37
C ARG A 79 0.51 -5.13 -7.66
N ILE A 80 -0.61 -4.41 -7.53
CA ILE A 80 -1.44 -4.00 -8.68
C ILE A 80 -0.82 -2.79 -9.40
N GLY A 81 -0.06 -1.94 -8.69
CA GLY A 81 0.61 -0.77 -9.25
C GLY A 81 0.04 0.57 -8.80
N PHE A 82 -0.93 0.59 -7.88
CA PHE A 82 -1.48 1.81 -7.28
C PHE A 82 -0.50 2.39 -6.24
N LYS A 83 0.61 2.95 -6.72
CA LYS A 83 1.75 3.41 -5.89
C LYS A 83 1.36 4.46 -4.83
N ALA A 84 0.45 5.37 -5.17
CA ALA A 84 0.01 6.42 -4.25
C ALA A 84 -0.76 5.83 -3.05
N ASP A 85 -1.71 4.93 -3.33
CA ASP A 85 -2.51 4.24 -2.31
C ASP A 85 -1.64 3.28 -1.51
N ALA A 86 -0.75 2.54 -2.17
CA ALA A 86 0.22 1.67 -1.52
C ALA A 86 1.03 2.43 -0.47
N ARG A 87 1.57 3.59 -0.83
CA ARG A 87 2.35 4.44 0.08
C ARG A 87 1.49 4.92 1.26
N HIS A 88 0.25 5.32 0.99
CA HIS A 88 -0.66 5.80 2.02
C HIS A 88 -0.93 4.72 3.07
N TRP A 89 -1.39 3.54 2.63
CA TRP A 89 -1.78 2.46 3.54
C TRP A 89 -0.59 1.83 4.27
N LEU A 90 0.55 1.65 3.59
CA LEU A 90 1.78 1.17 4.23
C LEU A 90 2.29 2.15 5.29
N ALA A 91 2.16 3.47 5.06
CA ALA A 91 2.53 4.46 6.07
C ALA A 91 1.62 4.40 7.30
N ILE A 92 0.31 4.19 7.12
CA ILE A 92 -0.62 4.00 8.24
C ILE A 92 -0.28 2.73 9.02
N ALA A 93 0.01 1.62 8.34
CA ALA A 93 0.39 0.36 8.99
C ALA A 93 1.62 0.54 9.88
N LEU A 94 2.65 1.23 9.37
CA LEU A 94 3.86 1.53 10.13
C LEU A 94 3.59 2.44 11.33
N GLU A 95 2.70 3.41 11.19
CA GLU A 95 2.34 4.31 12.29
C GLU A 95 1.59 3.58 13.40
N ILE A 96 0.66 2.69 13.06
CA ILE A 96 -0.03 1.85 14.05
C ILE A 96 0.97 0.98 14.83
N ASP A 97 1.99 0.42 14.17
CA ASP A 97 3.04 -0.34 14.85
C ASP A 97 3.96 0.54 15.73
N ARG A 98 4.18 1.82 15.36
CA ARG A 98 4.92 2.76 16.20
C ARG A 98 4.15 3.12 17.47
N GLU A 99 2.84 3.32 17.36
CA GLU A 99 1.96 3.60 18.50
C GLU A 99 1.77 2.35 19.38
N SER A 100 1.69 1.17 18.76
CA SER A 100 1.48 -0.13 19.42
C SER A 100 2.51 -1.15 18.94
N PRO A 101 3.71 -1.18 19.55
CA PRO A 101 4.78 -2.08 19.13
C PRO A 101 4.35 -3.55 19.14
N GLY A 102 4.51 -4.21 17.99
CA GLY A 102 4.10 -5.61 17.81
C GLY A 102 2.69 -5.77 17.23
N ALA A 103 2.06 -4.69 16.78
CA ALA A 103 0.85 -4.77 15.97
C ALA A 103 1.14 -5.43 14.60
N LEU A 104 2.33 -5.21 14.04
CA LEU A 104 2.82 -5.93 12.86
C LEU A 104 3.79 -7.04 13.25
N ALA A 105 3.83 -8.11 12.45
CA ALA A 105 4.89 -9.10 12.58
C ALA A 105 6.25 -8.47 12.18
N PRO A 106 7.38 -8.90 12.78
CA PRO A 106 8.69 -8.33 12.46
C PRO A 106 9.06 -8.40 10.97
N SER A 107 8.65 -9.47 10.29
CA SER A 107 8.84 -9.65 8.84
C SER A 107 7.98 -8.69 8.02
N GLU A 108 6.72 -8.47 8.42
CA GLU A 108 5.83 -7.52 7.75
C GLU A 108 6.36 -6.10 7.89
N LYS A 109 6.84 -5.72 9.08
CA LYS A 109 7.45 -4.42 9.32
C LYS A 109 8.65 -4.15 8.41
N GLN A 110 9.57 -5.12 8.28
CA GLN A 110 10.70 -4.98 7.36
C GLN A 110 10.24 -4.76 5.92
N VAL A 111 9.24 -5.51 5.46
CA VAL A 111 8.66 -5.35 4.11
C VAL A 111 8.04 -3.97 3.95
N VAL A 112 7.28 -3.49 4.94
CA VAL A 112 6.66 -2.16 4.92
C VAL A 112 7.71 -1.07 4.79
N GLU A 113 8.77 -1.12 5.61
CA GLU A 113 9.85 -0.13 5.60
C GLU A 113 10.62 -0.14 4.26
N GLU A 114 10.91 -1.33 3.73
CA GLU A 114 11.53 -1.49 2.41
C GLU A 114 10.66 -0.88 1.30
N LYS A 115 9.38 -1.26 1.24
CA LYS A 115 8.48 -0.81 0.18
C LYS A 115 8.15 0.67 0.28
N LEU A 116 8.05 1.23 1.49
CA LEU A 116 7.97 2.68 1.66
C LEU A 116 9.24 3.38 1.17
N GLY A 117 10.42 2.82 1.41
CA GLY A 117 11.68 3.33 0.86
C GLY A 117 11.65 3.44 -0.65
N GLU A 118 11.27 2.36 -1.34
CA GLU A 118 11.11 2.31 -2.80
C GLU A 118 10.07 3.32 -3.31
N LEU A 119 8.87 3.34 -2.71
CA LEU A 119 7.77 4.20 -3.14
C LEU A 119 8.08 5.68 -2.93
N ASN A 120 8.80 6.02 -1.86
CA ASN A 120 9.19 7.40 -1.58
C ASN A 120 10.27 7.89 -2.56
N GLN A 121 11.21 7.03 -3.00
CA GLN A 121 12.22 7.43 -3.97
C GLN A 121 11.62 7.97 -5.27
N VAL A 122 10.49 7.40 -5.73
CA VAL A 122 9.78 7.86 -6.94
C VAL A 122 9.33 9.32 -6.81
N VAL A 123 8.85 9.73 -5.62
CA VAL A 123 8.38 11.10 -5.37
C VAL A 123 9.55 12.09 -5.32
N TRP A 124 10.70 11.68 -4.76
CA TRP A 124 11.89 12.53 -4.66
C TRP A 124 12.69 12.61 -5.97
N ALA A 125 12.52 11.65 -6.87
CA ALA A 125 13.16 11.63 -8.19
C ALA A 125 12.53 12.61 -9.21
N GLY A 126 11.43 13.29 -8.85
CA GLY A 126 10.82 14.33 -9.69
C GLY A 126 9.91 13.82 -10.81
N ASP A 127 9.64 12.51 -10.87
CA ASP A 127 8.62 11.98 -11.77
C ASP A 127 7.24 12.28 -11.19
N VAL A 128 6.53 13.22 -11.83
CA VAL A 128 5.12 13.49 -11.57
C VAL A 128 4.37 12.16 -11.72
N LEU A 129 3.86 11.61 -10.62
CA LEU A 129 3.02 10.42 -10.67
C LEU A 129 1.87 10.70 -11.66
N PRO A 130 1.66 9.85 -12.68
CA PRO A 130 0.49 9.97 -13.52
C PRO A 130 -0.73 9.97 -12.61
N THR A 131 -1.45 11.08 -12.59
CA THR A 131 -2.80 11.09 -12.04
C THR A 131 -3.60 10.12 -12.91
N GLU A 132 -3.99 8.97 -12.37
CA GLU A 132 -4.86 8.03 -13.06
C GLU A 132 -6.21 8.72 -13.29
N GLU A 133 -6.35 9.39 -14.44
CA GLU A 133 -7.60 10.00 -14.86
C GLU A 133 -8.58 8.87 -15.26
N PRO A 134 -9.84 8.91 -14.79
CA PRO A 134 -10.82 7.90 -15.11
C PRO A 134 -11.08 7.83 -16.63
N PRO A 135 -11.27 6.63 -17.20
CA PRO A 135 -11.41 6.46 -18.65
C PRO A 135 -12.73 7.10 -19.14
N GLY A 136 -12.64 8.23 -19.85
CA GLY A 136 -13.84 8.83 -20.44
C GLY A 136 -13.74 10.24 -21.04
N THR A 137 -12.72 11.04 -20.74
CA THR A 137 -12.73 12.45 -21.15
C THR A 137 -11.70 12.73 -22.25
N LYS A 138 -12.16 12.89 -23.49
CA LYS A 138 -11.32 13.35 -24.61
C LYS A 138 -11.05 14.86 -24.50
N ALA A 139 -9.78 15.23 -24.72
CA ALA A 139 -9.13 16.55 -24.61
C ALA A 139 -9.62 17.63 -25.62
N PRO A 140 -9.03 18.85 -25.62
CA PRO A 140 -7.90 19.04 -26.55
C PRO A 140 -6.74 20.00 -26.15
N LYS A 141 -5.54 19.57 -26.59
CA LYS A 141 -4.42 20.30 -27.27
C LYS A 141 -3.46 21.27 -26.53
N LYS A 142 -2.21 20.79 -26.48
CA LYS A 142 -0.96 21.34 -27.07
C LYS A 142 -0.41 22.68 -26.53
N VAL A 143 0.74 22.60 -25.85
CA VAL A 143 1.82 23.60 -26.04
C VAL A 143 3.07 22.86 -26.52
N THR A 144 3.44 23.21 -27.74
CA THR A 144 4.72 22.91 -28.38
C THR A 144 5.71 23.96 -27.90
N THR A 145 6.86 23.55 -27.34
CA THR A 145 8.07 24.37 -27.44
C THR A 145 9.21 23.49 -27.91
N THR A 146 9.58 23.80 -29.14
CA THR A 146 10.70 23.27 -29.91
C THR A 146 12.02 23.74 -29.30
N LYS A 147 12.96 22.80 -29.24
CA LYS A 147 14.41 22.92 -29.14
C LYS A 147 15.00 24.03 -30.03
N PRO A 148 16.21 24.54 -29.71
CA PRO A 148 17.25 24.51 -30.72
C PRO A 148 18.56 23.86 -30.21
N GLU A 149 19.03 22.87 -30.99
CA GLU A 149 20.45 22.61 -31.28
C GLU A 149 20.98 23.83 -32.06
N GLY A 150 22.24 24.24 -31.98
CA GLY A 150 23.41 23.67 -31.31
C GLY A 150 24.61 24.56 -31.64
N GLU A 151 25.80 24.21 -31.15
CA GLU A 151 27.02 24.32 -31.96
C GLU A 151 28.11 23.40 -31.41
N GLU A 152 28.81 22.83 -32.38
CA GLU A 152 29.73 21.70 -32.36
C GLU A 152 31.17 22.24 -32.33
N GLY A 153 32.10 21.54 -31.68
CA GLY A 153 33.50 21.94 -31.63
C GLY A 153 34.39 20.85 -31.08
N ALA A 154 34.74 19.90 -31.95
CA ALA A 154 35.69 18.82 -31.70
C ALA A 154 37.15 19.31 -31.64
N ALA A 155 37.98 18.68 -30.79
CA ALA A 155 39.36 18.26 -31.08
C ALA A 155 40.02 17.56 -29.87
N GLU A 156 40.21 16.24 -29.98
CA GLU A 156 41.27 15.43 -29.34
C GLU A 156 42.60 15.60 -30.13
N PRO A 157 43.75 14.97 -29.80
CA PRO A 157 44.33 14.49 -28.53
C PRO A 157 45.80 14.95 -28.33
N ALA A 158 46.37 14.75 -27.14
CA ALA A 158 47.83 14.59 -26.98
C ALA A 158 48.19 13.67 -25.82
N GLU A 159 48.67 12.49 -26.21
CA GLU A 159 49.38 11.47 -25.42
C GLU A 159 50.78 11.96 -25.03
N LYS A 160 51.30 11.56 -23.85
CA LYS A 160 52.56 10.78 -23.65
C LYS A 160 53.36 11.09 -22.35
N LYS A 161 53.92 10.00 -21.80
CA LYS A 161 55.09 9.80 -20.89
C LYS A 161 54.80 9.66 -19.39
N GLU A 162 54.96 8.46 -18.80
CA GLU A 162 56.23 7.79 -18.35
C GLU A 162 56.91 8.60 -17.22
N GLU A 163 57.51 8.09 -16.15
CA GLU A 163 57.72 6.81 -15.45
C GLU A 163 58.72 7.18 -14.33
N ALA A 164 58.56 6.71 -13.08
CA ALA A 164 59.56 6.61 -11.98
C ALA A 164 58.79 6.62 -10.64
N ASP A 165 58.67 5.51 -9.90
CA ASP A 165 59.72 4.87 -9.07
C ASP A 165 60.32 5.83 -8.04
N ASP A 166 59.83 5.78 -6.79
CA ASP A 166 60.71 5.81 -5.62
C ASP A 166 59.93 5.35 -4.37
N SER A 167 60.23 4.13 -3.92
CA SER A 167 59.88 3.65 -2.58
C SER A 167 60.74 4.37 -1.54
N PRO A 168 60.24 4.58 -0.31
CA PRO A 168 60.90 3.85 0.78
C PRO A 168 59.98 3.39 1.93
N LYS A 169 59.98 2.08 2.20
CA LYS A 169 59.94 1.51 3.56
C LYS A 169 61.36 1.59 4.17
N PRO A 170 61.63 1.22 5.44
CA PRO A 170 60.82 1.13 6.67
C PRO A 170 61.53 1.80 7.88
N LYS A 171 60.87 2.01 9.05
CA LYS A 171 61.56 1.92 10.37
C LYS A 171 60.67 1.38 11.49
N LYS A 172 61.20 0.34 12.14
CA LYS A 172 60.80 -0.28 13.42
C LYS A 172 61.07 0.65 14.61
N LYS A 173 60.25 0.54 15.67
CA LYS A 173 60.53 0.66 17.13
C LYS A 173 59.19 0.28 17.82
N LYS A 174 58.97 -0.84 18.50
CA LYS A 174 59.62 -1.57 19.61
C LYS A 174 59.64 -0.80 20.94
N SER A 175 59.12 -1.49 21.97
CA SER A 175 59.10 -1.25 23.42
C SER A 175 57.96 -0.36 23.94
N ALA A 176 57.37 -0.53 25.11
CA ALA A 176 57.18 -1.60 26.12
C ALA A 176 56.65 -0.85 27.35
N ASP A 177 55.53 -1.28 27.92
CA ASP A 177 55.31 -1.38 29.38
C ASP A 177 54.19 -2.42 29.60
#